data_AF-A0A3A5WA71-F1
#
_entry.id   AF-A0A3A5WA71-F1
#
_cell.length_a   1.000
_cell.length_b   1.000
_cell.length_c   1.000
_cell.angle_alpha   90.00
_cell.angle_beta   90.00
_cell.angle_gamma   90.00
#
_symmetry.space_group_name_H-M   'P 1'
#
loop_
_entity.id
_entity.type
_entity.pdbx_description
1 polymer ?
#
loop_
_entity_poly.entity_id
_entity_poly.type
_entity_poly.pdbx_seq_one_letter_code
_entity_poly.pdbx_strand_id
1 'polypeptide(L)'
;MVVIECPYCEEDIEMDDDASGLFDCPYCDQEFEWGTDEEEVVSNKQRKLKRTPRSIDIELQSDNPTLRLTAGIIFITVMAIYALSSISVIFTGMFVSAVEDGVSDVTDGAVDTSFGVIVILLGFVMLAISCTGIYFGVKLSKGKLIGLIASTVISVLSLILTIVQWAVDDSEECVKWETDPFLGIDTCAEYGTPSFPIFGTILWVGLVAMLATLLFTPKFNHQFD
;
A
#
# COMPACT_ATOMS: atom_id res chain seq x y z
N MET A 1 -24.85 -20.52 61.44
CA MET A 1 -25.91 -19.82 60.70
C MET A 1 -25.38 -18.43 60.36
N VAL A 2 -25.28 -18.12 59.06
CA VAL A 2 -24.92 -16.79 58.54
C VAL A 2 -26.18 -16.11 58.02
N VAL A 3 -26.29 -14.81 58.25
CA VAL A 3 -27.30 -13.97 57.61
C VAL A 3 -26.65 -13.31 56.41
N ILE A 4 -27.20 -13.55 55.22
CA ILE A 4 -26.72 -12.98 53.97
C ILE A 4 -27.82 -12.15 53.32
N GLU A 5 -27.43 -11.08 52.64
CA GLU A 5 -28.37 -10.21 51.93
C GLU A 5 -28.55 -10.74 50.50
N CYS A 6 -29.81 -10.91 50.06
CA CYS A 6 -30.08 -11.35 48.70
C CYS A 6 -29.67 -10.28 47.67
N PRO A 7 -28.86 -10.60 46.63
CA PRO A 7 -28.41 -9.62 45.64
C PRO A 7 -29.53 -9.07 44.74
N TYR A 8 -30.72 -9.69 44.77
CA TYR A 8 -31.84 -9.34 43.90
C TYR A 8 -32.98 -8.60 44.60
N CYS A 9 -33.17 -8.82 45.90
CA CYS A 9 -34.28 -8.21 46.65
C CYS A 9 -33.87 -7.55 47.97
N GLU A 10 -32.57 -7.53 48.31
CA GLU A 10 -32.00 -6.86 49.50
C GLU A 10 -32.65 -7.31 50.83
N GLU A 11 -33.27 -8.49 50.84
CA GLU A 11 -33.87 -9.09 52.03
C GLU A 11 -32.86 -10.07 52.65
N ASP A 12 -32.82 -10.11 53.98
CA ASP A 12 -31.93 -10.96 54.76
C ASP A 12 -32.39 -12.43 54.72
N ILE A 13 -31.46 -13.33 54.38
CA ILE A 13 -31.67 -14.78 54.32
C ILE A 13 -30.73 -15.47 55.32
N GLU A 14 -31.29 -16.32 56.17
CA GLU A 14 -30.51 -17.16 57.09
C GLU A 14 -30.09 -18.46 56.39
N MET A 15 -28.78 -18.73 56.31
CA MET A 15 -28.22 -19.97 55.77
C MET A 15 -27.24 -20.64 56.73
N ASP A 16 -26.93 -21.92 56.51
CA ASP A 16 -25.93 -22.64 57.29
C ASP A 16 -24.50 -22.15 56.98
N ASP A 17 -23.59 -22.18 57.96
CA ASP A 17 -22.24 -21.61 57.82
C ASP A 17 -21.37 -22.30 56.75
N ASP A 18 -21.70 -23.55 56.43
CA ASP A 18 -20.99 -24.39 55.44
C ASP A 18 -21.79 -24.52 54.12
N ALA A 19 -22.80 -23.67 53.90
CA ALA A 19 -23.63 -23.71 52.70
C ALA A 19 -22.88 -23.14 51.49
N SER A 20 -22.68 -23.95 50.45
CA SER A 20 -22.12 -23.53 49.15
C SER A 20 -22.92 -24.11 47.97
N GLY A 21 -22.96 -23.38 46.86
CA GLY A 21 -23.69 -23.73 45.64
C GLY A 21 -24.77 -22.72 45.25
N LEU A 22 -25.72 -23.17 44.42
CA LEU A 22 -26.84 -22.36 43.93
C LEU A 22 -28.04 -22.47 44.88
N PHE A 23 -28.54 -21.34 45.37
CA PHE A 23 -29.66 -21.23 46.30
C PHE A 23 -30.79 -20.39 45.71
N ASP A 24 -32.02 -20.77 46.02
CA ASP A 24 -33.22 -20.02 45.64
C ASP A 24 -33.62 -19.07 46.77
N CYS A 25 -33.80 -17.79 46.45
CA CYS A 25 -34.30 -16.82 47.41
C CYS A 25 -35.79 -17.07 47.72
N PRO A 26 -36.20 -17.28 48.99
CA PRO A 26 -37.61 -17.53 49.35
C PRO A 26 -38.52 -16.29 49.20
N TYR A 27 -37.95 -15.11 48.96
CA TYR A 27 -38.68 -13.85 48.84
C TYR A 27 -38.89 -13.40 47.39
N CYS A 28 -38.01 -13.78 46.46
CA CYS A 28 -38.09 -13.36 45.06
C CYS A 28 -37.96 -14.48 44.03
N ASP A 29 -37.85 -15.74 44.48
CA ASP A 29 -37.76 -16.95 43.66
C ASP A 29 -36.63 -16.92 42.60
N GLN A 30 -35.60 -16.09 42.81
CA GLN A 30 -34.41 -16.02 41.95
C GLN A 30 -33.26 -16.82 42.54
N GLU A 31 -32.58 -17.56 41.67
CA GLU A 31 -31.43 -18.39 42.01
C GLU A 31 -30.16 -17.52 42.09
N PHE A 32 -29.34 -17.69 43.12
CA PHE A 32 -28.05 -17.03 43.27
C PHE A 32 -26.99 -18.01 43.81
N GLU A 33 -25.73 -17.79 43.45
CA GLU A 33 -24.63 -18.65 43.87
C GLU A 33 -23.93 -18.09 45.11
N TRP A 34 -23.69 -18.95 46.11
CA TRP A 34 -23.03 -18.60 47.36
C TRP A 34 -21.93 -19.64 47.68
N GLY A 35 -20.80 -19.21 48.24
CA GLY A 35 -19.75 -20.11 48.72
C GLY A 35 -18.84 -20.74 47.65
N THR A 36 -18.13 -19.94 46.86
CA THR A 36 -17.10 -20.47 45.94
C THR A 36 -15.83 -20.88 46.69
N ASP A 37 -15.64 -22.18 46.89
CA ASP A 37 -14.31 -22.73 47.11
C ASP A 37 -13.45 -22.42 45.87
N GLU A 38 -12.24 -21.87 46.06
CA GLU A 38 -11.32 -21.35 45.03
C GLU A 38 -10.76 -22.41 44.04
N GLU A 39 -11.53 -23.43 43.68
CA GLU A 39 -11.17 -24.43 42.68
C GLU A 39 -12.26 -24.46 41.59
N GLU A 40 -12.30 -23.41 40.76
CA GLU A 40 -13.13 -23.37 39.56
C GLU A 40 -12.71 -24.43 38.54
N VAL A 41 -13.26 -25.63 38.70
CA VAL A 41 -13.43 -26.62 37.64
C VAL A 41 -14.59 -26.13 36.75
N VAL A 42 -14.32 -25.15 35.88
CA VAL A 42 -15.26 -24.80 34.81
C VAL A 42 -15.31 -25.95 33.80
N SER A 43 -16.36 -26.76 33.93
CA SER A 43 -16.65 -27.85 33.01
C SER A 43 -17.06 -27.31 31.63
N ASN A 44 -16.12 -27.42 30.70
CA ASN A 44 -16.31 -27.92 29.33
C ASN A 44 -17.42 -27.28 28.45
N LYS A 45 -17.20 -26.04 28.02
CA LYS A 45 -17.65 -25.59 26.67
C LYS A 45 -16.66 -24.70 25.90
N GLN A 46 -15.40 -24.60 26.34
CA GLN A 46 -14.35 -23.87 25.62
C GLN A 46 -13.18 -24.79 25.29
N ARG A 47 -13.22 -25.38 24.10
CA ARG A 47 -12.09 -26.11 23.54
C ARG A 47 -11.04 -25.11 23.01
N LYS A 48 -9.85 -25.21 23.63
CA LYS A 48 -8.50 -24.89 23.12
C LYS A 48 -8.00 -23.44 23.28
N LEU A 49 -7.45 -23.21 24.47
CA LEU A 49 -6.28 -22.36 24.66
C LEU A 49 -5.05 -23.00 23.99
N LYS A 50 -4.35 -22.26 23.11
CA LYS A 50 -2.91 -22.47 22.85
C LYS A 50 -2.22 -21.13 23.11
N ARG A 51 -1.67 -20.99 24.31
CA ARG A 51 -0.79 -19.87 24.70
C ARG A 51 0.51 -19.96 23.89
N THR A 52 0.65 -19.13 22.88
CA THR A 52 1.96 -18.70 22.35
C THR A 52 2.47 -17.53 23.19
N PRO A 53 3.81 -17.36 23.34
CA PRO A 53 4.37 -16.27 24.13
C PRO A 53 3.96 -14.93 23.52
N ARG A 54 3.62 -13.95 24.38
CA ARG A 54 3.25 -12.57 24.02
C ARG A 54 4.24 -11.98 23.02
N SER A 55 3.94 -12.13 21.73
CA SER A 55 4.13 -11.02 20.80
C SER A 55 3.22 -9.91 21.27
N ILE A 56 3.65 -8.66 21.09
CA ILE A 56 2.77 -7.50 21.20
C ILE A 56 1.72 -7.71 20.12
N ASP A 57 0.63 -8.37 20.50
CA ASP A 57 -0.53 -8.52 19.66
C ASP A 57 -1.11 -7.12 19.56
N ILE A 58 -0.93 -6.52 18.38
CA ILE A 58 -1.70 -5.38 17.91
C ILE A 58 -3.15 -5.89 17.85
N GLU A 59 -3.78 -5.88 19.01
CA GLU A 59 -5.15 -6.27 19.21
C GLU A 59 -5.99 -5.10 18.69
N LEU A 60 -6.82 -5.42 17.70
CA LEU A 60 -7.89 -4.57 17.14
C LEU A 60 -7.53 -3.59 16.00
N GLN A 61 -6.87 -4.06 14.93
CA GLN A 61 -7.24 -3.58 13.60
C GLN A 61 -8.39 -4.48 13.12
N SER A 62 -9.63 -4.05 13.41
CA SER A 62 -10.87 -4.49 12.77
C SER A 62 -10.63 -4.82 11.29
N ASP A 63 -11.30 -5.84 10.76
CA ASP A 63 -11.33 -6.28 9.36
C ASP A 63 -11.78 -5.16 8.41
N ASN A 64 -11.01 -4.08 8.36
CA ASN A 64 -11.35 -2.85 7.70
C ASN A 64 -10.90 -3.01 6.26
N PRO A 65 -11.83 -3.15 5.29
CA PRO A 65 -11.48 -3.23 3.87
C PRO A 65 -10.75 -1.98 3.37
N THR A 66 -10.70 -0.94 4.20
CA THR A 66 -9.93 0.28 4.04
C THR A 66 -8.50 0.02 3.62
N LEU A 67 -7.78 -0.96 4.19
CA LEU A 67 -6.36 -1.16 3.87
C LEU A 67 -6.15 -1.61 2.41
N ARG A 68 -6.97 -2.55 1.94
CA ARG A 68 -6.96 -2.99 0.53
C ARG A 68 -7.39 -1.86 -0.40
N LEU A 69 -8.41 -1.10 0.01
CA LEU A 69 -8.94 0.01 -0.76
C LEU A 69 -7.90 1.12 -0.93
N THR A 70 -7.24 1.54 0.16
CA THR A 70 -6.20 2.57 0.14
C THR A 70 -5.01 2.13 -0.71
N ALA A 71 -4.58 0.88 -0.56
CA ALA A 71 -3.49 0.32 -1.37
C ALA A 71 -3.81 0.37 -2.87
N GLY A 72 -5.02 -0.03 -3.26
CA GLY A 72 -5.47 0.06 -4.65
C GLY A 72 -5.57 1.50 -5.16
N ILE A 73 -6.14 2.42 -4.36
CA ILE A 73 -6.26 3.84 -4.73
C ILE A 73 -4.90 4.50 -4.92
N ILE A 74 -3.93 4.23 -4.04
CA ILE A 74 -2.58 4.77 -4.14
C ILE A 74 -1.95 4.30 -5.45
N PHE A 75 -2.03 3.01 -5.76
CA PHE A 75 -1.49 2.45 -7.00
C PHE A 75 -2.18 3.04 -8.25
N ILE A 76 -3.50 3.21 -8.24
CA ILE A 76 -4.25 3.85 -9.32
C ILE A 76 -3.80 5.31 -9.50
N THR A 77 -3.64 6.06 -8.40
CA THR A 77 -3.20 7.46 -8.45
C THR A 77 -1.82 7.57 -9.10
N VAL A 78 -0.88 6.70 -8.72
CA VAL A 78 0.46 6.67 -9.32
C VAL A 78 0.37 6.35 -10.81
N MET A 79 -0.36 5.30 -11.20
CA MET A 79 -0.51 4.93 -12.61
C MET A 79 -1.24 6.01 -13.43
N ALA A 80 -2.15 6.75 -12.82
CA ALA A 80 -2.81 7.89 -13.47
C ALA A 80 -1.83 9.03 -13.74
N ILE A 81 -0.89 9.32 -12.82
CA ILE A 81 0.17 10.31 -13.04
C ILE A 81 1.08 9.89 -14.21
N TYR A 82 1.45 8.60 -14.28
CA TYR A 82 2.21 8.07 -15.43
C TYR A 82 1.41 8.10 -16.74
N ALA A 83 0.09 7.90 -16.69
CA ALA A 83 -0.76 8.08 -17.85
C ALA A 83 -0.76 9.56 -18.32
N LEU A 84 -0.82 10.52 -17.39
CA LEU A 84 -0.72 11.94 -17.73
C LEU A 84 0.64 12.30 -18.34
N SER A 85 1.74 11.75 -17.81
CA SER A 85 3.06 11.96 -18.40
C SER A 85 3.17 11.34 -19.80
N SER A 86 2.55 10.18 -20.04
CA SER A 86 2.51 9.58 -21.39
C SER A 86 1.75 10.44 -22.41
N ILE A 87 0.67 11.10 -21.98
CA ILE A 87 -0.06 12.05 -22.82
C ILE A 87 0.84 13.24 -23.17
N SER A 88 1.59 13.78 -22.20
CA SER A 88 2.56 14.84 -22.47
C SER A 88 3.62 14.43 -23.50
N VAL A 89 4.14 13.19 -23.44
CA VAL A 89 5.09 12.66 -24.43
C VAL A 89 4.46 12.60 -25.83
N ILE A 90 3.18 12.22 -25.94
CA ILE A 90 2.47 12.22 -27.23
C ILE A 90 2.36 13.66 -27.78
N PHE A 91 2.01 14.64 -26.94
CA PHE A 91 1.98 16.04 -27.37
C PHE A 91 3.34 16.55 -27.80
N THR A 92 4.41 16.21 -27.08
CA THR A 92 5.78 16.54 -27.48
C THR A 92 6.14 15.87 -28.81
N GLY A 93 5.80 14.60 -29.01
CA GLY A 93 6.03 13.90 -30.28
C GLY A 93 5.28 14.53 -31.46
N MET A 94 4.04 14.98 -31.25
CA MET A 94 3.28 15.72 -32.27
C MET A 94 3.94 17.06 -32.61
N PHE A 95 4.44 17.79 -31.61
CA PHE A 95 5.16 19.04 -31.83
C PHE A 95 6.45 18.81 -32.60
N VAL A 96 7.25 17.82 -32.21
CA VAL A 96 8.49 17.46 -32.92
C VAL A 96 8.20 17.06 -34.36
N SER A 97 7.16 16.27 -34.60
CA SER A 97 6.75 15.89 -35.96
C SER A 97 6.41 17.13 -36.82
N ALA A 98 5.75 18.14 -36.23
CA ALA A 98 5.40 19.37 -36.94
C ALA A 98 6.64 20.24 -37.25
N VAL A 99 7.65 20.23 -36.38
CA VAL A 99 8.92 20.92 -36.62
C VAL A 99 9.74 20.21 -37.70
N GLU A 100 9.81 18.87 -37.65
CA GLU A 100 10.53 18.07 -38.65
C GLU A 100 10.00 18.31 -40.06
N ASP A 101 8.68 18.35 -40.23
CA ASP A 101 8.04 18.66 -41.51
C ASP A 101 8.48 20.03 -42.06
N GLY A 102 8.50 21.07 -41.21
CA GLY A 102 8.94 22.41 -41.60
C GLY A 102 10.45 22.52 -41.90
N VAL A 103 11.30 21.70 -41.27
CA VAL A 103 12.75 21.68 -41.56
C VAL A 103 13.04 20.89 -42.83
N SER A 104 12.29 19.82 -43.10
CA SER A 104 12.46 18.99 -44.30
C SER A 104 12.27 19.80 -45.60
N ASP A 105 11.33 20.75 -45.61
CA ASP A 105 11.04 21.66 -46.74
C ASP A 105 12.20 22.65 -46.99
N VAL A 106 12.87 23.10 -45.94
CA VAL A 106 13.99 24.06 -46.03
C VAL A 106 15.32 23.35 -46.36
N THR A 107 15.44 22.08 -46.01
CA THR A 107 16.68 21.30 -46.14
C THR A 107 16.69 20.35 -47.34
N ASP A 108 15.73 20.46 -48.26
CA ASP A 108 15.60 19.64 -49.48
C ASP A 108 15.67 18.13 -49.18
N GLY A 109 15.01 17.70 -48.10
CA GLY A 109 14.96 16.30 -47.67
C GLY A 109 16.23 15.77 -46.99
N ALA A 110 17.17 16.63 -46.57
CA ALA A 110 18.38 16.17 -45.89
C ALA A 110 18.13 15.55 -44.50
N VAL A 111 16.96 15.80 -43.89
CA VAL A 111 16.52 15.23 -42.62
C VAL A 111 15.19 14.49 -42.78
N ASP A 112 15.25 13.22 -43.19
CA ASP A 112 14.13 12.27 -43.14
C ASP A 112 14.14 11.50 -41.80
N THR A 113 14.25 12.20 -40.67
CA THR A 113 14.14 11.54 -39.36
C THR A 113 12.68 11.39 -38.99
N SER A 114 12.21 10.15 -38.86
CA SER A 114 10.85 9.84 -38.38
C SER A 114 10.75 9.91 -36.85
N PHE A 115 11.53 10.80 -36.22
CA PHE A 115 11.73 10.80 -34.78
C PHE A 115 10.45 11.18 -34.05
N GLY A 116 9.71 12.18 -34.54
CA GLY A 116 8.41 12.55 -33.97
C GLY A 116 7.40 11.40 -33.95
N VAL A 117 7.32 10.61 -35.03
CA VAL A 117 6.44 9.43 -35.11
C VAL A 117 6.86 8.34 -34.12
N ILE A 118 8.16 8.11 -33.96
CA ILE A 118 8.69 7.13 -33.00
C ILE A 118 8.33 7.54 -31.57
N VAL A 119 8.48 8.82 -31.22
CA VAL A 119 8.12 9.35 -29.88
C VAL A 119 6.61 9.21 -29.63
N ILE A 120 5.77 9.47 -30.63
CA ILE A 120 4.32 9.29 -30.53
C ILE A 120 3.97 7.82 -30.27
N LEU A 121 4.55 6.88 -31.03
CA LEU A 121 4.31 5.44 -30.84
C LEU A 121 4.75 4.97 -29.46
N LEU A 122 5.91 5.44 -28.99
CA LEU A 122 6.40 5.15 -27.64
C LEU A 122 5.43 5.71 -26.57
N GLY A 123 4.89 6.91 -26.78
CA GLY A 123 3.85 7.50 -25.93
C GLY A 123 2.61 6.61 -25.82
N PHE A 124 2.10 6.08 -26.93
CA PHE A 124 0.95 5.16 -26.92
C PHE A 124 1.24 3.84 -26.19
N VAL A 125 2.45 3.29 -26.34
CA VAL A 125 2.85 2.08 -25.62
C VAL A 125 2.87 2.33 -24.11
N MET A 126 3.46 3.45 -23.68
CA MET A 126 3.50 3.84 -22.26
C MET A 126 2.11 4.11 -21.69
N LEU A 127 1.22 4.71 -22.49
CA LEU A 127 -0.17 4.93 -22.12
C LEU A 127 -0.91 3.61 -21.94
N ALA A 128 -0.73 2.65 -22.86
CA ALA A 128 -1.34 1.34 -22.77
C ALA A 128 -0.90 0.59 -21.51
N ILE A 129 0.40 0.62 -21.20
CA ILE A 129 0.95 0.04 -19.96
C ILE A 129 0.31 0.70 -18.73
N SER A 130 0.21 2.03 -18.70
CA SER A 130 -0.39 2.77 -17.59
C SER A 130 -1.88 2.43 -17.41
N CYS A 131 -2.65 2.30 -18.50
CA CYS A 131 -4.03 1.85 -18.47
C CYS A 131 -4.18 0.41 -17.93
N THR A 132 -3.28 -0.50 -18.29
CA THR A 132 -3.27 -1.85 -17.69
C THR A 132 -2.96 -1.80 -16.20
N GLY A 133 -2.05 -0.91 -15.76
CA GLY A 133 -1.79 -0.65 -14.35
C GLY A 133 -3.04 -0.21 -13.60
N ILE A 134 -3.79 0.77 -14.13
CA ILE A 134 -5.06 1.23 -13.54
C ILE A 134 -6.07 0.08 -13.43
N TYR A 135 -6.21 -0.74 -14.48
CA TYR A 135 -7.11 -1.89 -14.48
C TYR A 135 -6.79 -2.91 -13.38
N PHE A 136 -5.51 -3.23 -13.20
CA PHE A 136 -5.07 -4.12 -12.11
C PHE A 136 -5.22 -3.46 -10.74
N GLY A 137 -5.00 -2.14 -10.63
CA GLY A 137 -5.28 -1.37 -9.43
C GLY A 137 -6.75 -1.47 -8.99
N VAL A 138 -7.69 -1.39 -9.93
CA VAL A 138 -9.12 -1.58 -9.64
C VAL A 138 -9.42 -3.02 -9.20
N LYS A 139 -8.78 -4.02 -9.82
CA LYS A 139 -8.91 -5.43 -9.39
C LYS A 139 -8.36 -5.65 -7.97
N LEU A 140 -7.27 -4.99 -7.64
CA LEU A 140 -6.69 -4.98 -6.29
C LEU A 140 -7.70 -4.41 -5.28
N SER A 141 -8.32 -3.26 -5.56
CA SER A 141 -9.38 -2.68 -4.71
C SER A 141 -10.57 -3.62 -4.50
N LYS A 142 -10.91 -4.42 -5.52
CA LYS A 142 -12.01 -5.39 -5.48
C LYS A 142 -11.72 -6.66 -4.68
N GLY A 143 -10.49 -6.88 -4.19
CA GLY A 143 -10.18 -8.11 -3.46
C GLY A 143 -9.78 -9.29 -4.30
N LYS A 144 -9.45 -9.09 -5.58
CA LYS A 144 -8.96 -10.21 -6.39
C LYS A 144 -7.47 -10.39 -6.17
N LEU A 145 -7.05 -11.57 -5.73
CA LEU A 145 -5.63 -11.87 -5.48
C LEU A 145 -4.76 -11.67 -6.73
N ILE A 146 -5.32 -11.93 -7.92
CA ILE A 146 -4.65 -11.67 -9.20
C ILE A 146 -4.29 -10.19 -9.41
N GLY A 147 -5.08 -9.26 -8.85
CA GLY A 147 -4.79 -7.84 -8.89
C GLY A 147 -3.58 -7.49 -8.05
N LEU A 148 -3.47 -8.08 -6.84
CA LEU A 148 -2.35 -7.90 -5.93
C LEU A 148 -1.04 -8.44 -6.50
N ILE A 149 -1.06 -9.65 -7.06
CA ILE A 149 0.13 -10.23 -7.69
C ILE A 149 0.57 -9.37 -8.87
N ALA A 150 -0.36 -9.03 -9.77
CA ALA A 150 -0.03 -8.23 -10.95
C ALA A 150 0.53 -6.85 -10.58
N SER A 151 -0.07 -6.14 -9.61
CA SER A 151 0.42 -4.83 -9.18
C SER A 151 1.80 -4.94 -8.53
N THR A 152 2.06 -6.00 -7.75
CA THR A 152 3.37 -6.24 -7.13
C THR A 152 4.43 -6.46 -8.20
N VAL A 153 4.15 -7.31 -9.19
CA VAL A 153 5.06 -7.58 -10.31
C VAL A 153 5.35 -6.30 -11.10
N ILE A 154 4.32 -5.52 -11.44
CA ILE A 154 4.48 -4.26 -12.17
C ILE A 154 5.35 -3.28 -11.36
N SER A 155 5.09 -3.10 -10.05
CA SER A 155 5.90 -2.23 -9.20
C SER A 155 7.35 -2.65 -9.11
N VAL A 156 7.63 -3.96 -8.99
CA VAL A 156 9.00 -4.49 -8.96
C VAL A 156 9.70 -4.28 -10.30
N LEU A 157 9.03 -4.56 -11.41
CA LEU A 157 9.59 -4.33 -12.75
C LEU A 157 9.90 -2.85 -12.98
N SER A 158 8.99 -1.94 -12.60
CA SER A 158 9.22 -0.50 -12.72
C SER A 158 10.37 0.00 -11.85
N LEU A 159 10.54 -0.56 -10.64
CA LEU A 159 11.69 -0.27 -9.79
C LEU A 159 13.00 -0.68 -10.47
N ILE A 160 13.05 -1.90 -10.99
CA ILE A 160 14.23 -2.42 -11.69
C ILE A 160 14.53 -1.56 -12.91
N LEU A 161 13.53 -1.25 -13.73
CA LEU A 161 13.69 -0.39 -14.91
C LEU A 161 14.21 1.01 -14.52
N THR A 162 13.73 1.59 -13.42
CA THR A 162 14.23 2.89 -12.93
C THR A 162 15.73 2.84 -12.62
N ILE A 163 16.18 1.78 -11.94
CA ILE A 163 17.59 1.60 -11.58
C ILE A 163 18.43 1.32 -12.83
N VAL A 164 17.94 0.48 -13.74
CA VAL A 164 18.64 0.15 -14.98
C VAL A 164 18.77 1.36 -15.90
N GLN A 165 17.70 2.15 -16.05
CA GLN A 165 17.74 3.37 -16.84
C GLN A 165 18.81 4.33 -16.33
N TRP A 166 18.87 4.56 -15.01
CA TRP A 166 19.94 5.36 -14.42
C TRP A 166 21.33 4.73 -14.60
N ALA A 167 21.46 3.41 -14.44
CA ALA A 167 22.75 2.73 -14.55
C ALA A 167 23.31 2.67 -15.98
N VAL A 168 22.47 2.87 -16.99
CA VAL A 168 22.85 2.92 -18.42
C VAL A 168 22.87 4.36 -18.95
N ASP A 169 22.52 5.33 -18.10
CA ASP A 169 22.57 6.73 -18.48
C ASP A 169 24.01 7.23 -18.43
N ASP A 170 24.62 7.37 -19.61
CA ASP A 170 25.96 7.91 -19.79
C ASP A 170 25.94 9.45 -19.95
N SER A 171 24.82 10.12 -19.66
CA SER A 171 24.74 11.57 -19.75
C SER A 171 25.59 12.25 -18.67
N GLU A 172 26.30 13.31 -19.07
CA GLU A 172 27.11 14.11 -18.15
C GLU A 172 26.27 15.27 -17.60
N GLU A 173 26.08 15.33 -16.28
CA GLU A 173 25.41 16.44 -15.61
C GLU A 173 26.42 17.43 -15.03
N CYS A 174 26.09 18.71 -15.04
CA CYS A 174 26.96 19.72 -14.42
C CYS A 174 26.89 19.67 -12.90
N VAL A 175 28.00 19.31 -12.25
CA VAL A 175 28.10 19.18 -10.79
C VAL A 175 28.42 20.53 -10.16
N LYS A 176 29.18 21.38 -10.86
CA LYS A 176 29.62 22.67 -10.34
C LYS A 176 29.46 23.78 -11.37
N TRP A 177 28.67 24.78 -11.00
CA TRP A 177 28.46 26.01 -11.77
C TRP A 177 29.41 27.10 -11.29
N GLU A 178 30.01 27.82 -12.22
CA GLU A 178 30.83 29.00 -11.95
C GLU A 178 30.33 30.18 -12.80
N THR A 179 30.17 31.34 -12.16
CA THR A 179 29.66 32.52 -12.85
C THR A 179 30.80 33.26 -13.52
N ASP A 180 30.73 33.41 -14.85
CA ASP A 180 31.72 34.15 -15.62
C ASP A 180 31.83 35.60 -15.12
N PRO A 181 32.98 36.04 -14.60
CA PRO A 181 33.13 37.37 -14.00
C PRO A 181 32.90 38.52 -14.99
N PHE A 182 33.00 38.26 -16.30
CA PHE A 182 32.88 39.28 -17.34
C PHE A 182 31.48 39.34 -17.97
N LEU A 183 30.83 38.19 -18.13
CA LEU A 183 29.53 38.07 -18.82
C LEU A 183 28.35 37.83 -17.86
N GLY A 184 28.62 37.49 -16.58
CA GLY A 184 27.58 37.20 -15.59
C GLY A 184 26.72 35.99 -15.92
N ILE A 185 27.20 35.13 -16.82
CA ILE A 185 26.53 33.89 -17.22
C ILE A 185 27.12 32.74 -16.42
N ASP A 186 26.28 31.81 -15.98
CA ASP A 186 26.74 30.61 -15.30
C ASP A 186 27.22 29.60 -16.35
N THR A 187 28.48 29.22 -16.28
CA THR A 187 29.07 28.16 -17.09
C THR A 187 29.41 26.96 -16.23
N CYS A 188 29.40 25.78 -16.84
CA CYS A 188 29.72 24.55 -16.13
C CYS A 188 31.24 24.42 -15.96
N ALA A 189 31.69 24.32 -14.71
CA ALA A 189 33.09 24.15 -14.36
C ALA A 189 33.50 22.67 -14.23
N GLU A 190 32.57 21.80 -13.85
CA GLU A 190 32.84 20.37 -13.64
C GLU A 190 31.62 19.52 -14.02
N TYR A 191 31.84 18.56 -14.92
CA TYR A 191 30.86 17.55 -15.32
C TYR A 191 31.04 16.28 -14.48
N GLY A 192 29.93 15.61 -14.17
CA GLY A 192 29.93 14.34 -13.43
C GLY A 192 28.80 13.43 -13.87
N THR A 193 28.71 12.28 -13.22
CA THR A 193 27.68 11.26 -13.49
C THR A 193 26.28 11.75 -13.14
N PRO A 194 25.23 11.25 -13.82
CA PRO A 194 23.88 11.75 -13.62
C PRO A 194 23.38 11.40 -12.22
N SER A 195 22.63 12.34 -11.66
CA SER A 195 22.07 12.22 -10.31
C SER A 195 21.12 11.03 -10.20
N PHE A 196 21.20 10.30 -9.08
CA PHE A 196 20.34 9.14 -8.86
C PHE A 196 18.86 9.57 -8.78
N PRO A 197 17.92 8.85 -9.42
CA PRO A 197 16.49 9.20 -9.38
C PRO A 197 15.84 8.85 -8.03
N ILE A 198 16.16 9.63 -7.00
CA ILE A 198 15.74 9.41 -5.61
C ILE A 198 14.22 9.35 -5.48
N PHE A 199 13.48 10.27 -6.09
CA PHE A 199 12.02 10.31 -5.96
C PHE A 199 11.34 9.09 -6.59
N GLY A 200 11.76 8.71 -7.80
CA GLY A 200 11.23 7.54 -8.49
C GLY A 200 11.51 6.26 -7.71
N THR A 201 12.75 6.10 -7.23
CA THR A 201 13.13 4.92 -6.43
C THR A 201 12.38 4.85 -5.11
N ILE A 202 12.25 5.94 -4.35
CA ILE A 202 11.48 5.96 -3.11
C ILE A 202 10.02 5.61 -3.37
N LEU A 203 9.41 6.17 -4.42
CA LEU A 203 8.03 5.90 -4.80
C LEU A 203 7.82 4.40 -5.08
N TRP A 204 8.68 3.80 -5.92
CA TRP A 204 8.56 2.40 -6.26
C TRP A 204 8.88 1.47 -5.08
N VAL A 205 9.90 1.78 -4.27
CA VAL A 205 10.22 1.03 -3.04
C VAL A 205 9.03 1.06 -2.09
N GLY A 206 8.42 2.23 -1.89
CA GLY A 206 7.24 2.38 -1.03
C GLY A 206 6.06 1.55 -1.51
N LEU A 207 5.78 1.56 -2.83
CA LEU A 207 4.73 0.72 -3.42
C LEU A 207 5.03 -0.77 -3.27
N VAL A 208 6.26 -1.19 -3.56
CA VAL A 208 6.67 -2.60 -3.42
C VAL A 208 6.55 -3.04 -1.97
N ALA A 209 7.04 -2.24 -1.01
CA ALA A 209 6.94 -2.56 0.42
C ALA A 209 5.48 -2.69 0.85
N MET A 210 4.63 -1.74 0.47
CA MET A 210 3.20 -1.79 0.79
C MET A 210 2.52 -3.03 0.19
N LEU A 211 2.75 -3.33 -1.10
CA LEU A 211 2.13 -4.49 -1.74
C LEU A 211 2.68 -5.82 -1.21
N ALA A 212 3.99 -5.90 -0.93
CA ALA A 212 4.62 -7.08 -0.34
C ALA A 212 4.09 -7.34 1.07
N THR A 213 3.87 -6.31 1.89
CA THR A 213 3.26 -6.49 3.22
C THR A 213 1.85 -7.07 3.13
N LEU A 214 1.04 -6.67 2.13
CA LEU A 214 -0.27 -7.27 1.88
C LEU A 214 -0.19 -8.72 1.40
N LEU A 215 0.83 -9.06 0.61
CA LEU A 215 1.03 -10.38 0.03
C LEU A 215 1.53 -11.41 1.07
N PHE A 216 2.53 -11.03 1.89
CA PHE A 216 3.21 -11.96 2.79
C PHE A 216 2.63 -12.01 4.20
N THR A 217 1.80 -11.04 4.59
CA THR A 217 1.15 -11.09 5.90
C THR A 217 -0.12 -11.95 5.80
N PRO A 218 -0.19 -13.11 6.47
CA PRO A 218 -1.34 -14.02 6.37
C PRO A 218 -2.65 -13.37 6.84
N LYS A 219 -2.56 -12.40 7.77
CA LYS A 219 -3.69 -11.58 8.21
C LYS A 219 -4.22 -10.61 7.15
N PHE A 220 -3.53 -10.32 6.06
CA PHE A 220 -4.06 -9.46 4.99
C PHE A 220 -4.38 -10.24 3.74
N ASN A 221 -3.65 -11.32 3.48
CA ASN A 221 -3.87 -12.15 2.30
C ASN A 221 -5.26 -12.83 2.31
N HIS A 222 -5.85 -13.13 3.47
CA HIS A 222 -7.21 -13.68 3.55
C HIS A 222 -8.31 -12.72 3.08
N GLN A 223 -8.00 -11.42 2.92
CA GLN A 223 -8.93 -10.44 2.36
C GLN A 223 -9.03 -10.54 0.83
N PHE A 224 -8.25 -11.42 0.20
CA PHE A 224 -8.23 -11.60 -1.24
C PHE A 224 -8.74 -13.00 -1.62
N ASP A 225 -9.69 -13.04 -2.56
CA ASP A 225 -10.20 -14.26 -3.20
C ASP A 225 -9.34 -14.66 -4.41
#